data_AF-A0A1L8QWI9-F1
#
_entry.id   AF-A0A1L8QWI9-F1
#
_cell.length_a   1.000
_cell.length_b   1.000
_cell.length_c   1.000
_cell.angle_alpha   90.00
_cell.angle_beta   90.00
_cell.angle_gamma   90.00
#
_symmetry.space_group_name_H-M   'P 1'
#
loop_
_entity.id
_entity.type
_entity.pdbx_description
1 polymer ?
#
loop_
_entity_poly.entity_id
_entity_poly.type
_entity_poly.pdbx_seq_one_letter_code
_entity_poly.pdbx_strand_id
1 'polypeptide(L)'
;MKKKTKILLSLLFGAILLFHLAWAGNYFLNYRPYTKTVPMHESGEYFLMTDNYDLSVAMPSYPTFTGNLAITNKNDDLSFIIWPSVGATPEIGLQILGPDGVTYSVILDQSLNYDSGKNPSDMPKEQINQLIIDRRTEMDEMYDYAKKSWNL
;
A
#
# COMPACT_ATOMS: atom_id res chain seq x y z
N MET A 1 1.67 44.71 -16.14
CA MET A 1 2.62 43.60 -15.90
C MET A 1 3.55 43.42 -17.08
N LYS A 2 4.87 43.26 -16.83
CA LYS A 2 5.86 43.00 -17.88
C LYS A 2 5.61 41.63 -18.53
N LYS A 3 5.92 41.47 -19.82
CA LYS A 3 5.73 40.21 -20.60
C LYS A 3 6.33 38.99 -19.88
N LYS A 4 7.52 39.14 -19.30
CA LYS A 4 8.21 38.10 -18.51
C LYS A 4 7.39 37.65 -17.30
N THR A 5 6.75 38.58 -16.59
CA THR A 5 5.88 38.29 -15.44
C THR A 5 4.63 37.51 -15.86
N LYS A 6 4.03 37.84 -17.01
CA LYS A 6 2.87 37.09 -17.54
C LYS A 6 3.23 35.63 -17.88
N ILE A 7 4.38 35.43 -18.52
CA ILE A 7 4.90 34.09 -18.85
C ILE A 7 5.15 33.29 -17.58
N LEU A 8 5.82 33.88 -16.59
CA LEU A 8 6.11 33.21 -15.31
C LEU A 8 4.82 32.79 -14.58
N LEU A 9 3.83 33.68 -14.48
CA LEU A 9 2.56 33.34 -13.85
C LEU A 9 1.79 32.25 -14.61
N SER A 10 1.87 32.26 -15.95
CA SER A 10 1.24 31.23 -16.77
C SER A 10 1.89 29.85 -16.55
N LEU A 11 3.22 29.81 -16.45
CA LEU A 11 3.95 28.57 -16.13
C LEU A 11 3.62 28.08 -14.72
N LEU A 12 3.56 28.97 -13.73
CA LEU A 12 3.19 28.63 -12.36
C LEU A 12 1.76 28.07 -12.29
N PHE A 13 0.80 28.74 -12.93
CA PHE A 13 -0.57 28.27 -12.99
C PHE A 13 -0.68 26.92 -13.72
N GLY A 14 0.05 26.76 -14.83
CA GLY A 14 0.13 25.49 -15.55
C GLY A 14 0.68 24.36 -14.69
N ALA A 15 1.74 24.59 -13.92
CA ALA A 15 2.31 23.59 -13.01
C ALA A 15 1.33 23.19 -11.90
N ILE A 16 0.62 24.17 -11.31
CA ILE A 16 -0.41 23.91 -10.29
C ILE A 16 -1.55 23.07 -10.89
N LEU A 17 -2.05 23.45 -12.07
CA LEU A 17 -3.10 22.69 -12.74
C LEU A 17 -2.67 21.26 -13.06
N LEU A 18 -1.44 21.07 -13.56
CA LEU A 18 -0.88 19.75 -13.83
C LEU A 18 -0.77 18.91 -12.55
N PHE A 19 -0.37 19.51 -11.42
CA PHE A 19 -0.33 18.83 -10.13
C PHE A 19 -1.71 18.32 -9.71
N HIS A 20 -2.74 19.15 -9.79
CA HIS A 20 -4.12 18.75 -9.45
C HIS A 20 -4.65 17.65 -10.37
N LEU A 21 -4.37 17.75 -11.69
CA LEU A 21 -4.77 16.74 -12.65
C LEU A 21 -4.03 15.41 -12.43
N ALA A 22 -2.74 15.46 -12.11
CA ALA A 22 -1.97 14.27 -11.76
C ALA A 22 -2.53 13.61 -10.49
N TRP A 23 -2.83 14.41 -9.46
CA TRP A 23 -3.41 13.91 -8.22
C TRP A 23 -4.77 13.25 -8.47
N ALA A 24 -5.66 13.93 -9.20
CA ALA A 24 -6.97 13.39 -9.55
C ALA A 24 -6.85 12.11 -10.40
N GLY A 25 -5.92 12.08 -11.36
CA GLY A 25 -5.61 10.90 -12.15
C GLY A 25 -5.20 9.71 -11.27
N ASN A 26 -4.26 9.92 -10.35
CA ASN A 26 -3.86 8.89 -9.38
C ASN A 26 -5.05 8.44 -8.51
N TYR A 27 -5.83 9.37 -7.97
CA TYR A 27 -7.01 9.05 -7.14
C TYR A 27 -8.04 8.20 -7.90
N PHE A 28 -8.46 8.64 -9.09
CA PHE A 28 -9.57 8.01 -9.82
C PHE A 28 -9.18 6.80 -10.66
N LEU A 29 -7.95 6.77 -11.18
CA LEU A 29 -7.51 5.72 -12.10
C LEU A 29 -6.67 4.65 -11.40
N ASN A 30 -5.84 5.02 -10.42
CA ASN A 30 -4.99 4.07 -9.70
C ASN A 30 -5.71 3.49 -8.48
N TYR A 31 -6.24 4.32 -7.59
CA TYR A 31 -6.78 3.84 -6.30
C TYR A 31 -8.26 3.48 -6.29
N ARG A 32 -9.12 4.28 -6.92
CA ARG A 32 -10.57 4.06 -6.91
C ARG A 32 -11.02 2.69 -7.44
N PRO A 33 -10.35 2.03 -8.41
CA PRO A 33 -10.74 0.67 -8.79
C PRO A 33 -10.75 -0.33 -7.62
N TYR A 34 -9.84 -0.19 -6.65
CA TYR A 34 -9.74 -1.10 -5.50
C TYR A 34 -10.92 -1.00 -4.53
N THR A 35 -11.61 0.14 -4.48
CA THR A 35 -12.78 0.34 -3.63
C THR A 35 -14.06 -0.31 -4.17
N LYS A 36 -14.01 -0.87 -5.38
CA LYS A 36 -15.13 -1.66 -5.93
C LYS A 36 -15.24 -3.02 -5.25
N THR A 37 -14.10 -3.61 -4.88
CA THR A 37 -14.06 -4.89 -4.16
C THR A 37 -14.27 -4.69 -2.66
N VAL A 38 -13.78 -3.56 -2.12
CA VAL A 38 -13.87 -3.20 -0.70
C VAL A 38 -14.79 -1.99 -0.56
N PRO A 39 -16.11 -2.17 -0.32
CA PRO A 39 -17.04 -1.05 -0.24
C PRO A 39 -16.77 -0.19 1.00
N MET A 40 -17.31 1.02 0.98
CA MET A 40 -17.21 1.94 2.11
C MET A 40 -18.10 1.44 3.26
N HIS A 41 -17.49 1.25 4.43
CA HIS A 41 -18.16 0.95 5.68
C HIS A 41 -18.82 2.21 6.28
N GLU A 42 -19.72 2.04 7.25
CA GLU A 42 -20.43 3.15 7.91
C GLU A 42 -19.49 4.15 8.60
N SER A 43 -18.28 3.72 8.96
CA SER A 43 -17.22 4.57 9.52
C SER A 43 -16.63 5.56 8.50
N GLY A 44 -16.94 5.42 7.20
CA GLY A 44 -16.36 6.20 6.11
C GLY A 44 -15.04 5.63 5.57
N GLU A 45 -14.62 4.47 6.07
CA GLU A 45 -13.42 3.76 5.61
C GLU A 45 -13.80 2.69 4.60
N TYR A 46 -12.93 2.44 3.61
CA TYR A 46 -13.10 1.29 2.73
C TYR A 46 -12.58 0.05 3.43
N PHE A 47 -13.50 -0.76 3.95
CA PHE A 47 -13.19 -1.92 4.76
C PHE A 47 -14.18 -3.05 4.49
N LEU A 48 -13.67 -4.28 4.37
CA LEU A 48 -14.46 -5.48 4.13
C LEU A 48 -13.93 -6.63 4.99
N MET A 49 -14.77 -7.12 5.89
CA MET A 49 -14.52 -8.36 6.62
C MET A 49 -15.08 -9.54 5.83
N THR A 50 -14.24 -10.54 5.59
CA THR A 50 -14.65 -11.83 5.00
C THR A 50 -14.57 -12.93 6.07
N ASP A 51 -14.76 -14.20 5.71
CA ASP A 51 -14.58 -15.29 6.68
C ASP A 51 -13.10 -15.47 7.07
N ASN A 52 -12.17 -15.20 6.15
CA ASN A 52 -10.74 -15.52 6.32
C ASN A 52 -9.84 -14.31 6.50
N TYR A 53 -10.23 -13.16 5.95
CA TYR A 53 -9.40 -11.96 5.91
C TYR A 53 -10.22 -10.68 6.09
N ASP A 54 -9.54 -9.65 6.56
CA ASP A 54 -10.02 -8.28 6.55
C ASP A 54 -9.25 -7.49 5.49
N LEU A 55 -9.98 -6.80 4.62
CA LEU A 55 -9.41 -6.00 3.53
C LEU A 55 -9.69 -4.53 3.79
N SER A 56 -8.70 -3.68 3.57
CA SER A 56 -8.87 -2.23 3.63
C SER A 56 -8.24 -1.50 2.44
N VAL A 57 -8.81 -0.36 2.10
CA VAL A 57 -8.27 0.54 1.07
C VAL A 57 -8.15 1.95 1.65
N ALA A 58 -6.92 2.37 1.91
CA ALA A 58 -6.60 3.75 2.24
C ALA A 58 -6.41 4.54 0.93
N MET A 59 -7.39 5.38 0.59
CA MET A 59 -7.28 6.30 -0.55
C MET A 59 -6.19 7.36 -0.27
N PRO A 60 -5.47 7.85 -1.29
CA PRO A 60 -4.52 8.95 -1.12
C PRO A 60 -5.27 10.22 -0.68
N SER A 61 -4.80 10.83 0.41
CA SER A 61 -5.33 12.10 0.92
C SER A 61 -4.76 13.27 0.15
N TYR A 62 -5.57 14.23 -0.30
CA TYR A 62 -5.02 15.42 -0.95
C TYR A 62 -4.10 16.21 0.01
N PRO A 63 -2.88 16.61 -0.38
CA PRO A 63 -2.27 16.55 -1.72
C PRO A 63 -1.27 15.39 -1.93
N THR A 64 -1.28 14.35 -1.11
CA THR A 64 -0.39 13.18 -1.21
C THR A 64 -0.86 12.21 -2.30
N PHE A 65 0.08 11.49 -2.90
CA PHE A 65 -0.20 10.50 -3.96
C PHE A 65 -0.21 9.07 -3.43
N THR A 66 0.08 8.90 -2.14
CA THR A 66 0.25 7.59 -1.52
C THR A 66 -0.99 7.25 -0.72
N GLY A 67 -1.67 6.20 -1.15
CA GLY A 67 -2.59 5.40 -0.33
C GLY A 67 -1.97 4.02 -0.13
N ASN A 68 -2.74 3.06 0.39
CA ASN A 68 -2.34 1.66 0.43
C ASN A 68 -3.56 0.72 0.46
N LEU A 69 -3.30 -0.54 0.17
CA LEU A 69 -4.23 -1.65 0.35
C LEU A 69 -3.69 -2.47 1.52
N ALA A 70 -4.55 -2.99 2.39
CA ALA A 70 -4.12 -3.91 3.43
C ALA A 70 -4.99 -5.16 3.47
N ILE A 71 -4.36 -6.32 3.64
CA ILE A 71 -5.03 -7.57 3.92
C ILE A 71 -4.47 -8.13 5.23
N THR A 72 -5.36 -8.45 6.17
CA THR A 72 -5.03 -8.92 7.51
C THR A 72 -5.73 -10.23 7.78
N ASN A 73 -5.03 -11.19 8.39
CA ASN A 73 -5.65 -12.45 8.81
C ASN A 73 -6.56 -12.27 10.03
N LYS A 74 -7.40 -13.25 10.33
CA LYS A 74 -8.36 -13.14 11.45
C LYS A 74 -7.75 -13.07 12.83
N ASN A 75 -6.51 -13.51 12.98
CA ASN A 75 -5.79 -13.44 14.25
C ASN A 75 -5.14 -12.07 14.48
N ASP A 76 -5.18 -11.18 13.48
CA ASP A 76 -4.51 -9.87 13.50
C ASP A 76 -3.01 -9.96 13.84
N ASP A 77 -2.39 -11.09 13.43
CA ASP A 77 -0.97 -11.39 13.69
C ASP A 77 -0.12 -11.39 12.42
N LEU A 78 -0.76 -11.25 11.26
CA LEU A 78 -0.16 -11.20 9.94
C LEU A 78 -0.95 -10.26 9.02
N SER A 79 -0.29 -9.24 8.50
CA SER A 79 -0.86 -8.30 7.54
C SER A 79 0.11 -7.97 6.40
N PHE A 80 -0.40 -7.89 5.18
CA PHE A 80 0.31 -7.21 4.10
C PHE A 80 -0.19 -5.77 3.96
N ILE A 81 0.74 -4.86 3.69
CA ILE A 81 0.45 -3.51 3.21
C ILE A 81 1.00 -3.41 1.80
N ILE A 82 0.15 -3.10 0.83
CA ILE A 82 0.52 -3.02 -0.58
C ILE A 82 0.39 -1.57 -1.01
N TRP A 83 1.46 -1.00 -1.57
CA TRP A 83 1.46 0.34 -2.16
C TRP A 83 1.42 0.23 -3.69
N PRO A 84 0.24 0.40 -4.32
CA PRO A 84 0.14 0.39 -5.77
C PRO A 84 0.92 1.56 -6.38
N SER A 85 1.65 1.29 -7.46
CA SER A 85 2.40 2.29 -8.21
C SER A 85 1.91 2.36 -9.65
N VAL A 86 1.84 3.57 -10.20
CA VAL A 86 1.42 3.78 -11.60
C VAL A 86 2.55 3.35 -12.52
N GLY A 87 2.38 2.21 -13.22
CA GLY A 87 3.33 1.73 -14.21
C GLY A 87 4.59 1.06 -13.65
N ALA A 88 4.60 0.71 -12.37
CA ALA A 88 5.69 -0.01 -11.71
C ALA A 88 5.13 -1.11 -10.80
N THR A 89 6.00 -2.06 -10.43
CA THR A 89 5.68 -3.11 -9.46
C THR A 89 5.32 -2.49 -8.11
N PRO A 90 4.27 -2.99 -7.42
CA PRO A 90 3.88 -2.47 -6.12
C PRO A 90 4.97 -2.74 -5.07
N GLU A 91 5.10 -1.84 -4.11
CA GLU A 91 5.89 -2.11 -2.91
C GLU A 91 5.04 -2.89 -1.91
N ILE A 92 5.66 -3.87 -1.25
CA ILE A 92 4.98 -4.82 -0.37
C ILE A 92 5.60 -4.69 1.01
N GLY A 93 4.80 -4.29 1.98
CA GLY A 93 5.10 -4.33 3.40
C GLY A 93 4.45 -5.55 4.05
N LEU A 94 5.10 -6.04 5.11
CA LEU A 94 4.63 -7.11 5.97
C LEU A 94 4.62 -6.60 7.40
N GLN A 95 3.51 -6.81 8.09
CA GLN A 95 3.42 -6.76 9.54
C GLN A 95 3.23 -8.17 10.06
N ILE A 96 4.11 -8.62 10.95
CA ILE A 96 4.10 -9.98 11.48
C ILE A 96 4.42 -9.97 12.98
N LEU A 97 3.54 -10.57 13.79
CA LEU A 97 3.72 -10.67 15.23
C LEU A 97 4.74 -11.76 15.57
N GLY A 98 5.81 -11.36 16.24
CA GLY A 98 6.82 -12.26 16.78
C GLY A 98 6.37 -12.97 18.07
N PRO A 99 7.03 -14.08 18.43
CA PRO A 99 6.75 -14.81 19.68
C PRO A 99 7.10 -14.00 20.94
N ASP A 100 7.89 -12.93 20.79
CA ASP A 100 8.20 -11.94 21.81
C ASP A 100 7.07 -10.92 22.04
N GLY A 101 5.98 -11.02 21.28
CA GLY A 101 4.86 -10.07 21.30
C GLY A 101 5.14 -8.77 20.54
N VAL A 102 6.23 -8.70 19.77
CA VAL A 102 6.60 -7.52 18.98
C VAL A 102 6.12 -7.69 17.54
N THR A 103 5.39 -6.71 17.01
CA THR A 103 5.04 -6.67 15.59
C THR A 103 6.18 -6.08 14.78
N TYR A 104 6.77 -6.90 13.90
CA TYR A 104 7.78 -6.46 12.95
C TYR A 104 7.10 -5.89 11.71
N SER A 105 7.46 -4.67 11.32
CA SER A 105 7.04 -4.04 10.06
C SER A 105 8.21 -3.97 9.10
N VAL A 106 8.17 -4.72 8.00
CA VAL A 106 9.27 -4.84 7.05
C VAL A 106 8.82 -4.72 5.61
N ILE A 107 9.71 -4.29 4.74
CA ILE A 107 9.51 -4.34 3.29
C ILE A 107 9.98 -5.68 2.73
N LEU A 108 9.21 -6.24 1.81
CA LEU A 108 9.52 -7.48 1.12
C LEU A 108 9.93 -7.21 -0.34
N ASP A 109 10.66 -8.15 -0.90
CA ASP A 109 10.85 -8.26 -2.34
C ASP A 109 9.59 -8.84 -3.02
N GLN A 110 9.60 -8.90 -4.35
CA GLN A 110 8.46 -9.42 -5.13
C GLN A 110 8.24 -10.93 -4.98
N SER A 111 9.18 -11.65 -4.37
CA SER A 111 9.07 -13.07 -4.00
C SER A 111 8.67 -13.24 -2.53
N LEU A 112 8.20 -12.18 -1.89
CA LEU A 112 7.77 -12.13 -0.49
C LEU A 112 8.89 -12.52 0.50
N ASN A 113 10.15 -12.19 0.21
CA ASN A 113 11.28 -12.35 1.12
C ASN A 113 11.73 -11.00 1.68
N TYR A 114 12.41 -11.00 2.83
CA TYR A 114 12.95 -9.79 3.44
C TYR A 114 13.89 -9.02 2.48
N ASP A 115 13.56 -7.77 2.16
CA ASP A 115 14.39 -6.91 1.32
C ASP A 115 15.46 -6.19 2.15
N SER A 116 16.70 -6.67 2.12
CA SER A 116 17.79 -6.06 2.90
C SER A 116 18.21 -4.68 2.41
N GLY A 117 17.83 -4.28 1.19
CA GLY A 117 18.12 -2.95 0.64
C GLY A 117 17.13 -1.88 1.07
N LYS A 118 15.94 -2.29 1.53
CA LYS A 118 14.85 -1.39 1.92
C LYS A 118 14.56 -1.35 3.42
N ASN A 119 15.09 -2.30 4.18
CA ASN A 119 14.92 -2.34 5.62
C ASN A 119 16.19 -1.87 6.35
N PRO A 120 16.06 -1.23 7.53
CA PRO A 120 17.18 -0.87 8.39
C PRO A 120 18.09 -2.07 8.73
N SER A 121 19.39 -1.82 8.86
CA SER A 121 20.40 -2.84 9.14
C SER A 121 20.40 -3.34 10.58
N ASP A 122 19.74 -2.63 11.49
CA ASP A 122 19.66 -2.93 12.93
C ASP A 122 18.43 -3.78 13.31
N MET A 123 17.58 -4.13 12.34
CA MET A 123 16.47 -5.06 12.56
C MET A 123 16.97 -6.49 12.84
N PRO A 124 16.25 -7.29 13.65
CA PRO A 124 16.59 -8.68 13.94
C PRO A 124 16.26 -9.59 12.74
N LYS A 125 17.05 -9.45 11.67
CA LYS A 125 16.81 -10.07 10.35
C LYS A 125 16.64 -11.58 10.42
N GLU A 126 17.45 -12.28 11.21
CA GLU A 126 17.39 -13.73 11.34
C GLU A 126 16.03 -14.18 11.92
N GLN A 127 15.54 -13.48 12.95
CA GLN A 127 14.24 -13.76 13.56
C GLN A 127 13.10 -13.48 12.56
N ILE A 128 13.15 -12.35 11.86
CA ILE A 128 12.13 -11.97 10.88
C ILE A 128 12.10 -12.97 9.71
N ASN A 129 13.27 -13.37 9.19
CA ASN A 129 13.35 -14.39 8.15
C ASN A 129 12.75 -15.73 8.60
N GLN A 130 12.99 -16.13 9.86
CA GLN A 130 12.39 -17.34 10.40
C GLN A 130 10.85 -17.23 10.44
N LEU A 131 10.32 -16.10 10.88
CA LEU A 131 8.87 -15.85 10.88
C LEU A 131 8.27 -15.93 9.47
N ILE A 132 8.96 -15.36 8.46
CA ILE A 132 8.53 -15.42 7.05
C ILE A 132 8.58 -16.87 6.53
N ILE A 133 9.57 -17.68 6.92
CA ILE A 133 9.62 -19.11 6.57
C ILE A 133 8.48 -19.88 7.23
N ASP A 134 8.26 -19.67 8.53
CA ASP A 134 7.25 -20.37 9.33
C ASP A 134 5.83 -20.05 8.85
N ARG A 135 5.59 -18.82 8.38
CA ARG A 135 4.29 -18.35 7.87
C ARG A 135 4.17 -18.40 6.34
N ARG A 136 5.11 -19.04 5.63
CA ARG A 136 5.19 -18.99 4.16
C ARG A 136 3.88 -19.34 3.46
N THR A 137 3.28 -20.46 3.81
CA THR A 137 2.05 -20.94 3.18
C THR A 137 0.90 -19.94 3.36
N GLU A 138 0.73 -19.43 4.59
CA GLU A 138 -0.31 -18.44 4.91
C GLU A 138 -0.07 -17.12 4.15
N MET A 139 1.19 -16.66 4.10
CA MET A 139 1.59 -15.48 3.35
C MET A 139 1.29 -15.61 1.86
N ASP A 140 1.61 -16.74 1.24
CA ASP A 140 1.38 -16.98 -0.18
C ASP A 140 -0.14 -17.01 -0.49
N GLU A 141 -0.93 -17.71 0.34
CA GLU A 141 -2.39 -17.77 0.22
C GLU A 141 -3.05 -16.38 0.38
N MET A 142 -2.63 -15.62 1.39
CA MET A 142 -3.09 -14.26 1.63
C MET A 142 -2.75 -13.34 0.46
N TYR A 143 -1.51 -13.39 -0.03
CA TYR A 143 -1.09 -12.52 -1.12
C TYR A 143 -1.78 -12.89 -2.44
N ASP A 144 -2.00 -14.17 -2.70
CA ASP A 144 -2.80 -14.64 -3.85
C ASP A 144 -4.26 -14.18 -3.75
N TYR A 145 -4.85 -14.22 -2.55
CA TYR A 145 -6.19 -13.69 -2.31
C TYR A 145 -6.27 -12.19 -2.58
N ALA A 146 -5.28 -11.41 -2.11
CA ALA A 146 -5.20 -9.98 -2.34
C ALA A 146 -5.07 -9.65 -3.84
N LYS A 147 -4.16 -10.32 -4.55
CA LYS A 147 -3.99 -10.14 -6.00
C LYS A 147 -5.29 -10.40 -6.76
N LYS A 148 -6.00 -11.47 -6.42
CA LYS A 148 -7.29 -11.78 -7.04
C LYS A 148 -8.36 -10.74 -6.72
N SER A 149 -8.41 -10.27 -5.47
CA SER A 149 -9.42 -9.32 -5.00
C SER A 149 -9.28 -7.94 -5.65
N TRP A 150 -8.04 -7.48 -5.81
CA TRP A 150 -7.74 -6.16 -6.36
C TRP A 150 -7.26 -6.16 -7.81
N ASN A 151 -7.16 -7.34 -8.43
CA ASN A 151 -6.63 -7.52 -9.78
C ASN A 151 -5.26 -6.83 -9.94
N LEU A 152 -4.35 -7.13 -9.01
CA LEU A 152 -2.96 -6.66 -8.99
C LEU A 152 -2.10 -7.40 -10.01
#